data_AF-A0A816H988-F1
#
_entry.id   AF-A0A816H988-F1
#
_cell.length_a   1.000
_cell.length_b   1.000
_cell.length_c   1.000
_cell.angle_alpha   90.00
_cell.angle_beta   90.00
_cell.angle_gamma   90.00
#
_symmetry.space_group_name_H-M   'P 1'
#
loop_
_entity.id
_entity.type
_entity.pdbx_description
1 polymer ?
#
loop_
_entity_poly.entity_id
_entity_poly.type
_entity_poly.pdbx_seq_one_letter_code
_entity_poly.pdbx_strand_id
1 'polypeptide(L)'
;MKLIKRYSFILFLLFLVYFLISNKNRLFPRLVFGQFHLVSTDYNQTVNLRQSQLYQHETSKGSFITLYDIKQDNEWNFQCPKTRYNENDIQDVKICIYDPQHDEHVSGQLNDHGKWEPVVVRSFLRLLRALPNTHVIDIGANLGLYTLLATQYDRHVIAVEPLYDSLIRLHKSIQLNNVQHQITLVANAIGTKHERLT
;
A
#
# COMPACT_ATOMS: atom_id res chain seq x y z
N MET A 1 -5.20 -14.10 -45.67
CA MET A 1 -5.33 -13.60 -44.27
C MET A 1 -4.07 -13.84 -43.43
N LYS A 2 -2.87 -13.47 -43.92
CA LYS A 2 -1.58 -13.56 -43.18
C LYS A 2 -0.76 -12.25 -43.17
N LEU A 3 -1.13 -11.25 -43.97
CA LEU A 3 -0.44 -9.95 -44.01
C LEU A 3 -0.77 -9.04 -42.82
N ILE A 4 -2.02 -9.03 -42.34
CA ILE A 4 -2.49 -8.09 -41.29
C ILE A 4 -1.81 -8.33 -39.93
N LYS A 5 -1.42 -9.58 -39.61
CA LYS A 5 -0.72 -9.89 -38.34
C LYS A 5 0.72 -9.38 -38.28
N ARG A 6 1.38 -9.16 -39.42
CA ARG A 6 2.77 -8.64 -39.45
C ARG A 6 2.84 -7.13 -39.21
N TYR A 7 1.86 -6.37 -39.71
CA TYR A 7 1.81 -4.92 -39.48
C TYR A 7 1.47 -4.55 -38.04
N SER A 8 0.64 -5.35 -37.37
CA SER A 8 0.29 -5.14 -35.95
C SER A 8 1.50 -5.27 -35.01
N PHE A 9 2.41 -6.21 -35.27
CA PHE A 9 3.61 -6.38 -34.46
C PHE A 9 4.64 -5.26 -34.69
N ILE A 10 4.77 -4.79 -35.94
CA ILE A 10 5.65 -3.66 -36.27
C ILE A 10 5.12 -2.35 -35.66
N LEU A 11 3.81 -2.11 -35.70
CA LEU A 11 3.21 -0.94 -35.04
C LEU A 11 3.39 -0.98 -33.52
N PHE A 12 3.30 -2.16 -32.90
CA PHE A 12 3.54 -2.32 -31.46
C PHE A 12 5.00 -2.06 -31.08
N LEU A 13 5.96 -2.55 -31.88
CA LEU A 13 7.38 -2.26 -31.69
C LEU A 13 7.71 -0.78 -31.89
N LEU A 14 7.11 -0.12 -32.90
CA LEU A 14 7.27 1.31 -33.10
C LEU A 14 6.66 2.13 -31.96
N PHE A 15 5.55 1.68 -31.38
CA PHE A 15 4.96 2.30 -30.18
C PHE A 15 5.84 2.12 -28.94
N LEU A 16 6.42 0.93 -28.72
CA LEU A 16 7.34 0.67 -27.62
C LEU A 16 8.64 1.48 -27.74
N VAL A 17 9.20 1.56 -28.94
CA VAL A 17 10.38 2.39 -29.22
C VAL A 17 10.06 3.88 -29.05
N TYR A 18 8.91 4.34 -29.56
CA TYR A 18 8.44 5.71 -29.32
C TYR A 18 8.24 5.99 -27.83
N PHE A 19 7.65 5.07 -27.07
CA PHE A 19 7.47 5.21 -25.62
C PHE A 19 8.81 5.28 -24.90
N LEU A 20 9.76 4.41 -25.24
CA LEU A 20 11.10 4.38 -24.63
C LEU A 20 11.95 5.60 -25.00
N ILE A 21 11.77 6.17 -26.20
CA ILE A 21 12.46 7.39 -26.63
C ILE A 21 11.77 8.65 -26.06
N SER A 22 10.43 8.66 -26.00
CA SER A 22 9.63 9.76 -25.43
C SER A 22 9.85 9.90 -23.92
N ASN A 23 10.13 8.79 -23.22
CA ASN A 23 10.37 8.81 -21.77
C ASN A 23 11.79 9.26 -21.37
N LYS A 24 12.71 9.46 -22.32
CA LYS A 24 14.06 9.97 -22.03
C LYS A 24 14.21 11.50 -22.13
N ASN A 25 13.19 12.21 -22.61
CA ASN A 25 13.24 13.68 -22.82
C ASN A 25 12.20 14.50 -22.04
N ARG A 26 11.54 13.92 -21.02
CA ARG A 26 10.82 14.75 -20.04
C ARG A 26 11.81 15.26 -18.99
N LEU A 27 12.53 16.31 -19.39
CA LEU A 27 12.97 17.35 -18.48
C LEU A 27 11.81 17.72 -17.54
N PHE A 28 12.11 17.66 -16.24
CA PHE A 28 11.29 18.19 -15.16
C PHE A 28 10.70 19.57 -15.54
N PRO A 29 9.38 19.71 -15.67
CA PRO A 29 8.79 21.02 -15.51
C PRO A 29 8.87 21.36 -14.02
N ARG A 30 9.65 22.39 -13.69
CA ARG A 30 9.45 23.18 -12.47
C ARG A 30 7.96 23.53 -12.39
N LEU A 31 7.24 22.91 -11.47
CA LEU A 31 5.88 23.32 -11.12
C LEU A 31 5.76 23.38 -9.59
N VAL A 32 5.72 24.64 -9.17
CA VAL A 32 5.06 25.20 -7.98
C VAL A 32 5.47 24.59 -6.64
N PHE A 33 6.36 25.32 -5.96
CA PHE A 33 6.46 25.31 -4.50
C PHE A 33 5.08 25.66 -3.92
N GLY A 34 4.32 24.62 -3.55
CA GLY A 34 3.26 24.74 -2.57
C GLY A 34 3.91 25.06 -1.23
N GLN A 35 3.62 26.25 -0.72
CA GLN A 35 4.01 26.70 0.59
C GLN A 35 3.30 25.80 1.62
N PHE A 36 4.00 24.79 2.15
CA PHE A 36 3.48 23.99 3.25
C PHE A 36 3.35 24.89 4.48
N HIS A 37 2.13 25.30 4.80
CA HIS A 37 1.81 25.85 6.10
C HIS A 37 1.99 24.74 7.14
N LEU A 38 2.98 24.92 8.01
CA LEU A 38 3.19 24.09 9.19
C LEU A 38 1.98 24.24 10.12
N VAL A 39 1.06 23.28 10.09
CA VAL A 39 0.08 23.10 11.15
C VAL A 39 0.77 22.29 12.25
N SER A 40 1.35 23.02 13.21
CA SER A 40 1.80 22.49 14.48
C SER A 40 0.58 21.99 15.26
N THR A 41 0.41 20.67 15.35
CA THR A 41 -0.41 20.05 16.39
C THR A 41 0.45 19.07 17.19
N ASP A 42 0.66 19.39 18.46
CA ASP A 42 1.13 18.55 19.57
C ASP A 42 2.13 17.41 19.25
N TYR A 43 3.32 17.80 18.81
CA TYR A 43 4.45 16.91 18.49
C TYR A 43 5.03 16.13 19.69
N ASN A 44 4.81 16.58 20.93
CA ASN A 44 5.53 16.03 22.08
C ASN A 44 4.90 14.78 22.70
N GLN A 45 3.61 14.51 22.46
CA GLN A 45 2.95 13.30 23.00
C GLN A 45 3.13 12.06 22.10
N THR A 46 3.33 12.27 20.80
CA THR A 46 3.49 11.20 19.80
C THR A 46 4.86 10.51 19.85
N VAL A 47 5.91 11.17 20.34
CA VAL A 47 7.27 10.59 20.36
C VAL A 47 7.42 9.42 21.34
N ASN A 48 6.74 9.45 22.49
CA ASN A 48 6.80 8.33 23.45
C ASN A 48 5.99 7.11 22.99
N LEU A 49 4.91 7.29 22.22
CA LEU A 49 4.14 6.19 21.65
C LEU A 49 4.89 5.47 20.52
N ARG A 50 5.72 6.18 19.74
CA ARG A 50 6.51 5.63 18.62
C ARG A 50 7.43 4.45 19.01
N GLN A 51 8.00 4.44 20.21
CA GLN A 51 8.97 3.41 20.60
C GLN A 51 8.32 2.13 21.11
N SER A 52 7.16 2.21 21.77
CA SER A 52 6.51 1.04 22.37
C SER A 52 5.99 0.02 21.35
N GLN A 53 5.77 0.45 20.11
CA GLN A 53 5.20 -0.36 19.03
C GLN A 53 6.23 -0.83 18.00
N LEU A 54 7.50 -0.43 18.13
CA LEU A 54 8.53 -0.77 17.14
C LEU A 54 9.61 -1.65 17.78
N TYR A 55 9.82 -2.84 17.20
CA TYR A 55 10.86 -3.77 17.61
C TYR A 55 11.90 -3.90 16.50
N GLN A 56 13.16 -3.60 16.79
CA GLN A 56 14.24 -3.75 15.83
C GLN A 56 14.94 -5.09 16.00
N HIS A 57 15.16 -5.78 14.88
CA HIS A 57 16.01 -6.95 14.81
C HIS A 57 17.17 -6.69 13.85
N GLU A 58 18.39 -6.79 14.37
CA GLU A 58 19.60 -6.77 13.56
C GLU A 58 19.76 -8.08 12.77
N THR A 59 20.06 -7.97 11.49
CA THR A 59 20.35 -9.11 10.62
C THR A 59 21.85 -9.43 10.61
N SER A 60 22.22 -10.62 10.13
CA SER A 60 23.62 -11.06 10.01
C SER A 60 24.50 -10.18 9.12
N LYS A 61 23.92 -9.24 8.35
CA LYS A 61 24.64 -8.29 7.48
C LYS A 61 24.65 -6.85 8.02
N GLY A 62 24.22 -6.63 9.27
CA GLY A 62 24.17 -5.29 9.88
C GLY A 62 23.04 -4.40 9.36
N SER A 63 22.06 -4.95 8.64
CA SER A 63 20.80 -4.25 8.33
C SER A 63 19.75 -4.54 9.40
N PHE A 64 18.81 -3.63 9.61
CA PHE A 64 17.77 -3.76 10.64
C PHE A 64 16.39 -3.95 10.00
N ILE A 65 15.64 -4.91 10.54
CA ILE A 65 14.20 -5.05 10.29
C ILE A 65 13.47 -4.49 11.51
N THR A 66 12.56 -3.56 11.28
CA THR A 66 11.71 -2.99 12.31
C THR A 66 10.33 -3.61 12.18
N LEU A 67 9.95 -4.45 13.14
CA LEU A 67 8.61 -5.00 13.25
C LEU A 67 7.71 -4.01 13.98
N TYR A 68 6.50 -3.84 13.48
CA TYR A 68 5.47 -3.02 14.12
C TYR A 68 4.51 -3.91 14.91
N ASP A 69 4.29 -3.59 16.19
CA ASP A 69 3.40 -4.30 17.09
C ASP A 69 1.93 -3.94 16.85
N ILE A 70 1.24 -4.83 16.16
CA ILE A 70 -0.19 -4.71 15.85
C ILE A 70 -1.10 -5.29 16.96
N LYS A 71 -0.54 -5.77 18.08
CA LYS A 71 -1.32 -6.33 19.18
C LYS A 71 -1.77 -5.29 20.19
N GLN A 72 -1.10 -4.14 20.23
CA GLN A 72 -1.46 -3.06 21.15
C GLN A 72 -2.68 -2.32 20.63
N ASP A 73 -3.73 -2.24 21.45
CA ASP A 73 -4.87 -1.41 21.11
C ASP A 73 -4.47 0.06 20.96
N ASN A 74 -5.16 0.71 20.05
CA ASN A 74 -4.98 2.13 19.77
C ASN A 74 -6.33 2.82 19.66
N GLU A 75 -6.38 4.04 20.17
CA GLU A 75 -7.56 4.88 20.20
C GLU A 75 -7.64 5.83 18.98
N TRP A 76 -6.92 5.52 17.89
CA TRP A 76 -6.95 6.39 16.71
C TRP A 76 -8.35 6.41 16.10
N ASN A 77 -8.87 7.63 15.97
CA ASN A 77 -10.18 7.88 15.38
C ASN A 77 -10.02 8.27 13.90
N PHE A 78 -9.80 7.26 13.06
CA PHE A 78 -9.77 7.43 11.61
C PHE A 78 -11.12 7.17 10.98
N GLN A 79 -11.39 7.83 9.85
CA GLN A 79 -12.46 7.41 8.97
C GLN A 79 -12.05 6.07 8.31
N CYS A 80 -12.89 5.05 8.43
CA CYS A 80 -12.60 3.71 7.89
C CYS A 80 -13.75 3.18 7.02
N PRO A 81 -13.91 3.64 5.77
CA PRO A 81 -14.93 3.11 4.86
C PRO A 81 -14.75 1.61 4.60
N LYS A 82 -15.86 0.97 4.23
CA LYS A 82 -15.86 -0.39 3.72
C LYS A 82 -15.54 -0.41 2.23
N THR A 83 -14.75 -1.39 1.79
CA THR A 83 -14.61 -1.70 0.36
C THR A 83 -15.94 -2.17 -0.23
N ARG A 84 -16.08 -2.18 -1.55
CA ARG A 84 -17.31 -2.59 -2.27
C ARG A 84 -17.03 -3.34 -3.57
N TYR A 85 -16.18 -4.37 -3.56
CA TYR A 85 -15.72 -5.03 -4.80
C TYR A 85 -16.78 -5.92 -5.48
N ASN A 86 -17.86 -6.31 -4.78
CA ASN A 86 -18.97 -7.13 -5.30
C ASN A 86 -18.50 -8.44 -5.98
N GLU A 87 -17.55 -9.15 -5.38
CA GLU A 87 -17.16 -10.51 -5.82
C GLU A 87 -17.75 -11.53 -4.83
N ASN A 88 -18.25 -12.66 -5.32
CA ASN A 88 -19.13 -13.57 -4.54
C ASN A 88 -18.48 -14.22 -3.30
N ASP A 89 -17.16 -14.22 -3.22
CA ASP A 89 -16.35 -14.98 -2.26
C ASP A 89 -15.46 -14.07 -1.39
N ILE A 90 -15.65 -12.76 -1.46
CA ILE A 90 -14.94 -11.80 -0.60
C ILE A 90 -15.95 -10.98 0.18
N GLN A 91 -15.61 -10.67 1.43
CA GLN A 91 -16.40 -9.76 2.25
C GLN A 91 -15.86 -8.33 2.12
N ASP A 92 -16.68 -7.34 2.46
CA ASP A 92 -16.18 -5.97 2.53
C ASP A 92 -15.23 -5.81 3.72
N VAL A 93 -14.02 -5.31 3.47
CA VAL A 93 -13.05 -4.99 4.51
C VAL A 93 -13.11 -3.50 4.87
N LYS A 94 -12.85 -3.17 6.13
CA LYS A 94 -12.73 -1.78 6.58
C LYS A 94 -11.30 -1.29 6.36
N ILE A 95 -11.13 -0.17 5.66
CA ILE A 95 -9.83 0.44 5.42
C ILE A 95 -9.84 1.85 5.98
N CYS A 96 -8.93 2.18 6.88
CA CYS A 96 -8.78 3.50 7.45
C CYS A 96 -7.99 4.40 6.51
N ILE A 97 -8.58 5.52 6.13
CA ILE A 97 -8.09 6.38 5.04
C ILE A 97 -7.46 7.68 5.56
N TYR A 98 -6.74 8.38 4.68
CA TYR A 98 -6.43 9.79 4.90
C TYR A 98 -7.68 10.65 4.66
N ASP A 99 -7.58 11.94 4.99
CA ASP A 99 -8.61 12.89 4.59
C ASP A 99 -8.72 12.93 3.06
N PRO A 100 -9.89 12.59 2.47
CA PRO A 100 -10.10 12.62 1.02
C PRO A 100 -9.85 13.99 0.37
N GLN A 101 -9.88 15.09 1.12
CA GLN A 101 -9.54 16.42 0.60
C GLN A 101 -8.04 16.58 0.33
N HIS A 102 -7.20 15.78 1.00
CA HIS A 102 -5.75 15.81 0.89
C HIS A 102 -5.18 14.63 0.09
N ASP A 103 -5.83 13.46 0.15
CA ASP A 103 -5.55 12.29 -0.68
C ASP A 103 -6.77 11.94 -1.54
N GLU A 104 -6.98 12.72 -2.59
CA GLU A 104 -8.10 12.55 -3.52
C GLU A 104 -8.01 11.25 -4.34
N HIS A 105 -6.83 10.63 -4.40
CA HIS A 105 -6.60 9.43 -5.19
C HIS A 105 -7.03 8.18 -4.42
N VAL A 106 -6.21 7.67 -3.49
CA VAL A 106 -6.51 6.38 -2.87
C VAL A 106 -7.65 6.54 -1.88
N SER A 107 -7.51 7.48 -0.94
CA SER A 107 -8.52 7.74 0.08
C SER A 107 -9.83 8.25 -0.53
N GLY A 108 -9.77 9.18 -1.49
CA GLY A 108 -10.95 9.66 -2.22
C GLY A 108 -11.71 8.55 -2.94
N GLN A 109 -11.03 7.71 -3.73
CA GLN A 109 -11.69 6.61 -4.45
C GLN A 109 -12.28 5.55 -3.50
N LEU A 110 -11.58 5.21 -2.41
CA LEU A 110 -12.09 4.30 -1.39
C LEU A 110 -13.28 4.89 -0.64
N ASN A 111 -13.28 6.19 -0.34
CA ASN A 111 -14.38 6.87 0.31
C ASN A 111 -15.64 6.85 -0.58
N ASP A 112 -15.50 7.33 -1.81
CA ASP A 112 -16.63 7.59 -2.70
C ASP A 112 -17.19 6.28 -3.28
N HIS A 113 -16.30 5.41 -3.75
CA HIS A 113 -16.69 4.22 -4.52
C HIS A 113 -16.49 2.92 -3.73
N GLY A 114 -15.73 2.92 -2.64
CA GLY A 114 -15.34 1.70 -1.94
C GLY A 114 -14.33 0.86 -2.74
N LYS A 115 -13.66 1.45 -3.73
CA LYS A 115 -12.79 0.73 -4.66
C LYS A 115 -11.56 1.57 -4.99
N TRP A 116 -10.40 0.93 -4.97
CA TRP A 116 -9.18 1.38 -5.61
C TRP A 116 -8.75 0.29 -6.62
N GLU A 117 -8.30 0.72 -7.82
CA GLU A 117 -7.82 -0.15 -8.90
C GLU A 117 -8.61 -1.45 -9.12
N PRO A 118 -9.93 -1.41 -9.37
CA PRO A 118 -10.77 -2.61 -9.37
C PRO A 118 -10.34 -3.70 -10.37
N VAL A 119 -9.74 -3.32 -11.49
CA VAL A 119 -9.21 -4.27 -12.48
C VAL A 119 -7.98 -5.02 -11.97
N VAL A 120 -7.10 -4.33 -11.25
CA VAL A 120 -5.88 -4.91 -10.66
C VAL A 120 -6.26 -5.79 -9.48
N VAL A 121 -7.14 -5.31 -8.60
CA VAL A 121 -7.67 -6.09 -7.47
C VAL A 121 -8.31 -7.39 -7.95
N ARG A 122 -9.17 -7.35 -8.97
CA ARG A 122 -9.77 -8.57 -9.54
C ARG A 122 -8.70 -9.58 -10.02
N SER A 123 -7.63 -9.09 -10.63
CA SER A 123 -6.53 -9.95 -11.10
C SER A 123 -5.77 -10.57 -9.93
N PHE A 124 -5.51 -9.78 -8.89
CA PHE A 124 -4.90 -10.25 -7.65
C PHE A 124 -5.74 -11.34 -6.96
N LEU A 125 -7.05 -11.14 -6.82
CA LEU A 125 -7.94 -12.15 -6.20
C LEU A 125 -7.99 -13.45 -7.01
N ARG A 126 -8.00 -13.37 -8.35
CA ARG A 126 -7.89 -14.56 -9.21
C ARG A 126 -6.58 -15.31 -8.98
N LEU A 127 -5.48 -14.61 -8.77
CA LEU A 127 -4.19 -15.24 -8.47
C LEU A 127 -4.23 -15.95 -7.11
N LEU A 128 -4.80 -15.31 -6.08
CA LEU A 128 -4.93 -15.91 -4.75
C LEU A 128 -5.79 -17.18 -4.77
N ARG A 129 -6.85 -17.22 -5.58
CA ARG A 129 -7.65 -18.45 -5.80
C ARG A 129 -6.83 -19.57 -6.44
N ALA A 130 -6.04 -19.23 -7.45
CA ALA A 130 -5.24 -20.19 -8.18
C ALA A 130 -4.05 -20.74 -7.38
N LEU A 131 -3.63 -20.03 -6.32
CA LEU A 131 -2.46 -20.35 -5.49
C LEU A 131 -2.86 -20.51 -4.01
N PRO A 132 -3.47 -21.64 -3.61
CA PRO A 132 -3.98 -21.85 -2.26
C PRO A 132 -2.91 -21.95 -1.17
N ASN A 133 -1.68 -22.33 -1.51
CA ASN A 133 -0.61 -22.62 -0.55
C ASN A 133 0.52 -21.57 -0.57
N THR A 134 0.22 -20.33 -0.93
CA THR A 134 1.20 -19.25 -1.00
C THR A 134 1.00 -18.22 0.09
N HIS A 135 2.08 -17.55 0.51
CA HIS A 135 2.03 -16.37 1.36
C HIS A 135 2.22 -15.11 0.52
N VAL A 136 1.78 -13.95 1.04
CA VAL A 136 1.88 -12.67 0.34
C VAL A 136 2.93 -11.78 1.00
N ILE A 137 3.73 -11.11 0.18
CA ILE A 137 4.57 -9.99 0.62
C ILE A 137 4.03 -8.75 -0.08
N ASP A 138 3.48 -7.82 0.69
CA ASP A 138 2.88 -6.57 0.22
C ASP A 138 3.86 -5.42 0.48
N ILE A 139 4.53 -4.94 -0.56
CA ILE A 139 5.60 -3.93 -0.47
C ILE A 139 5.03 -2.57 -0.85
N GLY A 140 5.16 -1.59 0.05
CA GLY A 140 4.42 -0.35 -0.07
C GLY A 140 2.95 -0.60 0.28
N ALA A 141 2.71 -1.32 1.37
CA ALA A 141 1.38 -1.76 1.77
C ALA A 141 0.40 -0.59 1.94
N ASN A 142 0.90 0.62 2.20
CA ASN A 142 0.14 1.86 2.26
C ASN A 142 -1.02 1.73 3.26
N LEU A 143 -2.27 1.97 2.85
CA LEU A 143 -3.47 1.76 3.69
C LEU A 143 -3.87 0.28 3.85
N GLY A 144 -3.18 -0.64 3.16
CA GLY A 144 -3.29 -2.10 3.27
C GLY A 144 -4.48 -2.73 2.57
N LEU A 145 -4.94 -2.17 1.46
CA LEU A 145 -5.98 -2.79 0.64
C LEU A 145 -5.61 -4.22 0.24
N TYR A 146 -4.45 -4.41 -0.39
CA TYR A 146 -4.02 -5.72 -0.87
C TYR A 146 -3.69 -6.66 0.30
N THR A 147 -3.06 -6.14 1.36
CA THR A 147 -2.84 -6.83 2.63
C THR A 147 -4.14 -7.43 3.18
N LEU A 148 -5.21 -6.63 3.34
CA LEU A 148 -6.47 -7.10 3.93
C LEU A 148 -7.27 -8.01 3.01
N LEU A 149 -7.21 -7.80 1.69
CA LEU A 149 -7.87 -8.71 0.75
C LEU A 149 -7.18 -10.08 0.72
N ALA A 150 -5.86 -10.14 0.93
CA ALA A 150 -5.14 -11.40 0.98
C ALA A 150 -5.56 -12.27 2.17
N THR A 151 -5.81 -11.68 3.35
CA THR A 151 -6.22 -12.44 4.54
C THR A 151 -7.60 -13.08 4.41
N GLN A 152 -8.46 -12.59 3.49
CA GLN A 152 -9.75 -13.23 3.21
C GLN A 152 -9.61 -14.58 2.50
N TYR A 153 -8.43 -14.88 1.97
CA TYR A 153 -8.09 -16.18 1.40
C TYR A 153 -7.25 -17.02 2.37
N ASP A 154 -7.22 -16.70 3.66
CA ASP A 154 -6.38 -17.36 4.68
C ASP A 154 -4.87 -17.30 4.35
N ARG A 155 -4.43 -16.17 3.80
CA ARG A 155 -3.02 -15.94 3.45
C ARG A 155 -2.33 -15.23 4.61
N HIS A 156 -1.19 -15.76 5.06
CA HIS A 156 -0.25 -14.97 5.85
C HIS A 156 0.38 -13.88 4.98
N VAL A 157 0.44 -12.65 5.50
CA VAL A 157 0.95 -11.47 4.80
C VAL A 157 2.11 -10.84 5.57
N ILE A 158 3.21 -10.59 4.88
CA ILE A 158 4.24 -9.66 5.34
C ILE A 158 3.97 -8.32 4.66
N ALA A 159 3.42 -7.37 5.41
CA ALA A 159 3.11 -6.03 4.93
C ALA A 159 4.28 -5.09 5.26
N VAL A 160 4.86 -4.46 4.24
CA VAL A 160 6.00 -3.55 4.39
C VAL A 160 5.56 -2.14 4.06
N GLU A 161 5.55 -1.26 5.06
CA GLU A 161 5.16 0.14 4.91
C GLU A 161 6.09 1.04 5.72
N PRO A 162 6.83 1.96 5.07
CA PRO A 162 7.75 2.82 5.79
C PRO A 162 7.09 4.05 6.42
N LEU A 163 5.96 4.54 5.91
CA LEU A 163 5.34 5.77 6.39
C LEU A 163 4.50 5.48 7.63
N TYR A 164 4.86 6.11 8.74
CA TYR A 164 4.20 5.89 10.03
C TYR A 164 2.69 6.19 9.98
N ASP A 165 2.27 7.24 9.27
CA ASP A 165 0.86 7.60 9.18
C ASP A 165 0.02 6.55 8.42
N SER A 166 0.64 5.88 7.45
CA SER A 166 0.05 4.73 6.75
C SER A 166 0.06 3.51 7.66
N LEU A 167 1.17 3.25 8.37
CA LEU A 167 1.30 2.15 9.33
C LEU A 167 0.21 2.17 10.40
N ILE A 168 -0.06 3.31 11.05
CA ILE A 168 -1.08 3.39 12.11
C ILE A 168 -2.50 3.20 11.56
N ARG A 169 -2.77 3.64 10.32
CA ARG A 169 -4.05 3.38 9.63
C ARG A 169 -4.20 1.92 9.25
N LEU A 170 -3.13 1.33 8.72
CA LEU A 170 -3.08 -0.09 8.41
C LEU A 170 -3.28 -0.92 9.68
N HIS A 171 -2.59 -0.60 10.77
CA HIS A 171 -2.80 -1.23 12.08
C HIS A 171 -4.27 -1.14 12.50
N LYS A 172 -4.89 0.05 12.49
CA LYS A 172 -6.31 0.18 12.85
C LYS A 172 -7.20 -0.68 11.94
N SER A 173 -6.92 -0.70 10.64
CA SER A 173 -7.67 -1.49 9.67
C SER A 173 -7.53 -2.99 9.95
N ILE A 174 -6.32 -3.47 10.27
CA ILE A 174 -6.06 -4.86 10.67
C ILE A 174 -6.92 -5.25 11.89
N GLN A 175 -6.94 -4.40 12.92
CA GLN A 175 -7.74 -4.65 14.11
C GLN A 175 -9.24 -4.67 13.81
N LEU A 176 -9.74 -3.72 13.03
CA LEU A 176 -11.15 -3.62 12.66
C LEU A 176 -11.67 -4.81 11.84
N ASN A 177 -10.77 -5.55 11.18
CA ASN A 177 -11.09 -6.75 10.43
C ASN A 177 -10.72 -8.05 11.17
N ASN A 178 -10.17 -7.98 12.39
CA ASN A 178 -9.79 -9.13 13.23
C ASN A 178 -8.77 -10.10 12.59
N VAL A 179 -7.80 -9.57 11.83
CA VAL A 179 -6.82 -10.37 11.06
C VAL A 179 -5.37 -10.23 11.55
N GLN A 180 -5.16 -9.75 12.77
CA GLN A 180 -3.84 -9.56 13.38
C GLN A 180 -2.97 -10.83 13.32
N HIS A 181 -3.58 -12.01 13.50
CA HIS A 181 -2.89 -13.29 13.53
C HIS A 181 -2.33 -13.73 12.16
N GLN A 182 -2.75 -13.11 11.06
CA GLN A 182 -2.31 -13.44 9.70
C GLN A 182 -1.30 -12.43 9.14
N ILE A 183 -0.95 -11.39 9.88
CA ILE A 183 -0.16 -10.27 9.35
C ILE A 183 1.08 -10.03 10.19
N THR A 184 2.22 -9.88 9.51
CA THR A 184 3.44 -9.33 10.06
C THR A 184 3.66 -7.96 9.44
N LEU A 185 3.64 -6.90 10.25
CA LEU A 185 3.82 -5.53 9.79
C LEU A 185 5.28 -5.10 9.97
N VAL A 186 5.89 -4.63 8.89
CA VAL A 186 7.31 -4.26 8.82
C VAL A 186 7.41 -2.77 8.49
N ALA A 187 7.97 -2.00 9.42
CA ALA A 187 8.14 -0.56 9.36
C ALA A 187 9.48 -0.17 8.72
N ASN A 188 9.70 -0.61 7.47
CA ASN A 188 10.93 -0.34 6.73
C ASN A 188 10.64 0.11 5.31
N ALA A 189 11.55 0.92 4.77
CA ALA A 189 11.65 1.14 3.33
C ALA A 189 12.46 0.01 2.70
N ILE A 190 12.13 -0.38 1.48
CA ILE A 190 12.94 -1.30 0.69
C ILE A 190 13.79 -0.49 -0.28
N GLY A 191 15.11 -0.63 -0.18
CA GLY A 191 16.06 0.10 -1.01
C GLY A 191 17.42 -0.58 -1.04
N THR A 192 18.27 -0.15 -1.98
CA THR A 192 19.65 -0.63 -2.10
C THR A 192 20.60 0.06 -1.13
N LYS A 193 20.15 1.14 -0.48
CA LYS A 193 20.88 1.91 0.52
C LYS A 193 19.99 2.13 1.74
N HIS A 194 20.62 2.26 2.90
CA HIS A 194 19.94 2.66 4.11
C HIS A 194 19.84 4.19 4.14
N GLU A 195 18.61 4.70 4.04
CA GLU A 195 18.30 6.13 4.07
C GLU A 195 17.02 6.33 4.90
N ARG A 196 16.89 7.48 5.56
CA ARG A 196 15.64 7.84 6.25
C ARG A 196 14.71 8.51 5.24
N LEU A 197 13.51 7.98 5.12
CA LEU A 197 12.43 8.68 4.43
C LEU A 197 11.93 9.80 5.35
N THR A 198 11.92 11.02 4.83
CA THR A 198 11.42 12.24 5.49
C THR A 198 10.05 12.61 4.97
#